data_AF-A0A9W9HRU9-F1
#
_entry.id   AF-A0A9W9HRU9-F1
#
_cell.length_a   1.000
_cell.length_b   1.000
_cell.length_c   1.000
_cell.angle_alpha   90.00
_cell.angle_beta   90.00
_cell.angle_gamma   90.00
#
_symmetry.space_group_name_H-M   'P 1'
#
loop_
_entity.id
_entity.type
_entity.pdbx_description
1 polymer ?
#
loop_
_entity_poly.entity_id
_entity_poly.type
_entity_poly.pdbx_seq_one_letter_code
_entity_poly.pdbx_strand_id
1 'polypeptide(L)'
;MQRRSFLDQPSSKGKHKITDHQLKLDLSNRKLTDTGCQVVINTLLQCLQHRDETHPEGIVQIVHLIKISLKGNDLTAESLPKLAQVISLSTGYLEDLDLSDNQIEISNENEKENWRQFLGSFRNCFMLKRLNFGGNPLSTLAIEILAKTYIESPLYVGTDGGNDWSIYSPGSVRDRVHEKQMASQTGEMHESGKIKLAMEREHFRRQHGLRSVPYFILSNLELTRAAIVHLSSMVSAQMSRAYLRTFLPDTKPVVLTDEAARNCHSIIWLPNQSFDSRSRELLHCATAMVTLPPAMLQGNIRTLQTPRARSKSLVPKMRPHGAHGHLLKTVLSTALQEEGPGASDLWMTSCKMLKLRTLLLNEPSQVVSENSQT
;
A
#
# COMPACT_ATOMS: atom_id res chain seq x y z
N MET A 1 -45.61 10.72 56.38
CA MET A 1 -44.59 10.74 57.46
C MET A 1 -44.04 9.33 57.56
N GLN A 2 -42.74 9.00 57.51
CA GLN A 2 -41.50 9.78 57.49
C GLN A 2 -40.41 8.86 56.89
N ARG A 3 -39.53 9.45 56.07
CA ARG A 3 -38.31 8.84 55.50
C ARG A 3 -37.24 8.61 56.57
N ARG A 4 -36.39 7.60 56.38
CA ARG A 4 -34.93 7.54 56.67
C ARG A 4 -34.39 6.30 55.94
N SER A 5 -33.76 6.39 54.77
CA SER A 5 -32.40 6.85 54.45
C SER A 5 -31.30 6.22 55.32
N PHE A 6 -30.71 5.14 54.84
CA PHE A 6 -29.30 4.83 55.09
C PHE A 6 -28.63 4.56 53.74
N LEU A 7 -27.74 5.48 53.39
CA LEU A 7 -26.72 5.30 52.36
C LEU A 7 -25.84 4.14 52.79
N ASP A 8 -25.62 3.18 51.89
CA ASP A 8 -24.36 2.44 51.85
C ASP A 8 -23.62 2.82 50.58
N GLN A 9 -22.37 3.25 50.77
CA GLN A 9 -21.47 3.72 49.74
C GLN A 9 -20.96 2.56 48.87
N PRO A 10 -20.64 2.82 47.59
CA PRO A 10 -20.16 1.80 46.67
C PRO A 10 -18.70 1.42 46.98
N SER A 11 -18.46 0.14 47.23
CA SER A 11 -17.10 -0.40 47.33
C SER A 11 -16.39 -0.31 45.98
N SER A 12 -15.21 0.32 46.02
CA SER A 12 -14.37 0.69 44.89
C SER A 12 -13.89 -0.48 44.01
N LYS A 13 -13.53 -0.10 42.78
CA LYS A 13 -12.56 -0.72 41.84
C LYS A 13 -13.11 -1.62 40.73
N GLY A 14 -13.95 -1.02 39.89
CA GLY A 14 -13.94 -1.30 38.46
C GLY A 14 -13.63 -0.02 37.69
N LYS A 15 -12.36 0.25 37.35
CA LYS A 15 -12.04 1.26 36.34
C LYS A 15 -12.40 0.68 34.97
N HIS A 16 -13.68 0.65 34.63
CA HIS A 16 -14.09 0.42 33.25
C HIS A 16 -13.84 1.70 32.47
N LYS A 17 -12.66 1.79 31.85
CA LYS A 17 -12.38 2.80 30.84
C LYS A 17 -13.17 2.39 29.59
N ILE A 18 -14.27 3.09 29.31
CA ILE A 18 -15.00 2.99 28.04
C ILE A 18 -14.04 3.50 26.96
N THR A 19 -13.29 2.61 26.33
CA THR A 19 -12.44 2.91 25.15
C THR A 19 -12.56 1.80 24.10
N ASP A 20 -13.70 1.09 24.04
CA ASP A 20 -13.83 -0.15 23.25
C ASP A 20 -14.70 0.04 21.99
N HIS A 21 -14.44 1.14 21.26
CA HIS A 21 -15.04 1.38 19.94
C HIS A 21 -14.22 0.73 18.81
N GLN A 22 -13.41 -0.29 19.09
CA GLN A 22 -12.56 -0.95 18.09
C GLN A 22 -13.17 -2.28 17.64
N LEU A 23 -13.42 -2.41 16.33
CA LEU A 23 -13.93 -3.65 15.75
C LEU A 23 -12.81 -4.42 15.05
N LYS A 24 -12.70 -5.71 15.39
CA LYS A 24 -11.86 -6.68 14.70
C LYS A 24 -12.75 -7.83 14.27
N LEU A 25 -12.83 -8.06 12.96
CA LEU A 25 -13.73 -9.03 12.37
C LEU A 25 -12.92 -10.12 11.67
N ASP A 26 -13.08 -11.36 12.10
CA ASP A 26 -12.48 -12.52 11.45
C ASP A 26 -13.59 -13.45 10.95
N LEU A 27 -13.72 -13.50 9.63
CA LEU A 27 -14.69 -14.31 8.91
C LEU A 27 -13.99 -15.31 7.99
N SER A 28 -12.78 -15.74 8.34
CA SER A 28 -12.00 -16.64 7.51
C SER A 28 -12.68 -18.01 7.34
N ASN A 29 -12.60 -18.58 6.14
CA ASN A 29 -13.04 -19.95 5.81
C ASN A 29 -14.52 -20.23 6.12
N ARG A 30 -15.38 -19.24 5.90
CA ARG A 30 -16.84 -19.34 6.15
C ARG A 30 -17.65 -19.64 4.89
N LYS A 31 -16.99 -19.71 3.71
CA LYS A 31 -17.64 -19.91 2.41
C LYS A 31 -18.72 -18.86 2.15
N LEU A 32 -18.41 -17.60 2.44
CA LEU A 32 -19.38 -16.51 2.33
C LEU A 32 -19.86 -16.29 0.90
N THR A 33 -18.99 -16.52 -0.09
CA THR A 33 -19.17 -16.06 -1.48
C THR A 33 -19.43 -14.55 -1.57
N ASP A 34 -19.57 -14.01 -2.78
CA ASP A 34 -19.87 -12.59 -2.94
C ASP A 34 -21.21 -12.20 -2.31
N THR A 35 -22.23 -13.07 -2.38
CA THR A 35 -23.55 -12.80 -1.80
C THR A 35 -23.52 -12.71 -0.28
N GLY A 36 -22.87 -13.66 0.40
CA GLY A 36 -22.77 -13.62 1.87
C GLY A 36 -21.87 -12.49 2.33
N CYS A 37 -20.77 -12.23 1.61
CA CYS A 37 -19.92 -11.06 1.86
C CYS A 37 -20.73 -9.76 1.76
N GLN A 38 -21.59 -9.65 0.74
CA GLN A 38 -22.45 -8.50 0.54
C GLN A 38 -23.35 -8.20 1.74
N VAL A 39 -23.96 -9.22 2.33
CA VAL A 39 -24.83 -9.10 3.52
C VAL A 39 -24.02 -8.61 4.73
N VAL A 40 -22.86 -9.22 4.96
CA VAL A 40 -21.95 -8.82 6.05
C VAL A 40 -21.51 -7.38 5.88
N ILE A 41 -21.05 -7.01 4.69
CA ILE A 41 -20.52 -5.67 4.41
C ILE A 41 -21.61 -4.61 4.49
N ASN A 42 -22.83 -4.89 4.02
CA ASN A 42 -23.96 -3.96 4.19
C ASN A 42 -24.25 -3.70 5.68
N THR A 43 -24.24 -4.75 6.50
CA THR A 43 -24.45 -4.64 7.95
C THR A 43 -23.32 -3.83 8.59
N LEU A 44 -22.07 -4.09 8.20
CA LEU A 44 -20.91 -3.35 8.66
C LEU A 44 -20.99 -1.86 8.27
N LEU A 45 -21.41 -1.55 7.04
CA LEU A 45 -21.60 -0.18 6.59
C LEU A 45 -22.65 0.54 7.45
N GLN A 46 -23.77 -0.10 7.78
CA GLN A 46 -24.78 0.47 8.69
C GLN A 46 -24.20 0.75 10.09
N CYS A 47 -23.34 -0.13 10.61
CA CYS A 47 -22.68 0.08 11.89
C CYS A 47 -21.64 1.22 11.86
N LEU A 48 -20.94 1.39 10.74
CA LEU A 48 -19.95 2.45 10.55
C LEU A 48 -20.60 3.81 10.24
N GLN A 49 -21.79 3.81 9.64
CA GLN A 49 -22.57 4.97 9.24
C GLN A 49 -23.75 5.19 10.19
N HIS A 50 -23.51 5.42 11.47
CA HIS A 50 -24.61 5.82 12.35
C HIS A 50 -24.98 7.29 12.10
N ARG A 51 -26.27 7.53 11.84
CA ARG A 51 -26.89 8.85 11.78
C ARG A 51 -27.84 8.93 12.96
N ASP A 52 -27.65 9.90 13.85
CA ASP A 52 -28.59 10.17 14.94
C ASP A 52 -29.44 11.42 14.64
N GLU A 53 -30.57 11.57 15.34
CA GLU A 53 -31.50 12.70 15.18
C GLU A 53 -30.85 14.06 15.51
N THR A 54 -29.71 14.06 16.21
CA THR A 54 -28.94 15.25 16.58
C THR A 54 -27.86 15.64 15.57
N HIS A 55 -27.52 14.76 14.63
CA HIS A 55 -26.51 14.95 13.59
C HIS A 55 -27.03 14.42 12.23
N PRO A 56 -28.04 15.08 11.63
CA PRO A 56 -28.64 14.64 10.36
C PRO A 56 -27.65 14.62 9.18
N GLU A 57 -26.58 15.42 9.25
CA GLU A 57 -25.52 15.54 8.24
C GLU A 57 -24.21 14.81 8.63
N GLY A 58 -24.14 14.24 9.84
CA GLY A 58 -22.89 13.74 10.43
C GLY A 58 -22.88 12.22 10.56
N ILE A 59 -21.88 11.57 9.97
CA ILE A 59 -21.55 10.17 10.28
C ILE A 59 -20.97 10.15 11.70
N VAL A 60 -21.75 9.70 12.68
CA VAL A 60 -21.23 9.41 14.02
C VAL A 60 -20.55 8.05 13.92
N GLN A 61 -19.22 8.05 13.85
CA GLN A 61 -18.44 6.84 13.72
C GLN A 61 -18.34 6.16 15.10
N ILE A 62 -19.40 5.42 15.49
CA ILE A 62 -19.49 4.74 16.79
C ILE A 62 -18.47 3.60 16.92
N VAL A 63 -18.01 3.07 15.79
CA VAL A 63 -17.11 1.92 15.73
C VAL A 63 -16.01 2.18 14.71
N HIS A 64 -14.77 1.92 15.10
CA HIS A 64 -13.58 1.99 14.27
C HIS A 64 -13.17 0.57 13.86
N LEU A 65 -13.30 0.25 12.57
CA LEU A 65 -12.81 -1.02 12.06
C LEU A 65 -11.27 -1.01 12.04
N ILE A 66 -10.67 -1.85 12.87
CA ILE A 66 -9.22 -2.01 12.99
C ILE A 66 -8.72 -3.15 12.12
N LYS A 67 -9.48 -4.26 12.07
CA LYS A 67 -9.07 -5.46 11.33
C LYS A 67 -10.27 -6.12 10.66
N ILE A 68 -10.08 -6.59 9.44
CA ILE A 68 -11.03 -7.49 8.77
C ILE A 68 -10.28 -8.60 8.03
N SER A 69 -10.62 -9.84 8.34
CA SER A 69 -10.16 -11.02 7.61
C SER A 69 -11.33 -11.68 6.90
N LEU A 70 -11.21 -11.78 5.58
CA LEU A 70 -12.14 -12.47 4.68
C LEU A 70 -11.42 -13.60 3.92
N LYS A 71 -10.34 -14.11 4.50
CA LYS A 71 -9.55 -15.20 3.94
C LYS A 71 -10.41 -16.43 3.61
N GLY A 72 -10.21 -17.08 2.45
CA GLY A 72 -10.80 -18.42 2.22
C GLY A 72 -12.31 -18.43 2.04
N ASN A 73 -12.90 -17.42 1.38
CA ASN A 73 -14.36 -17.27 1.27
C ASN A 73 -14.91 -17.31 -0.15
N ASP A 74 -14.09 -17.71 -1.12
CA ASP A 74 -14.45 -17.76 -2.54
C ASP A 74 -14.96 -16.40 -3.08
N LEU A 75 -14.39 -15.30 -2.57
CA LEU A 75 -14.74 -13.96 -3.04
C LEU A 75 -14.16 -13.70 -4.42
N THR A 76 -14.92 -13.03 -5.28
CA THR A 76 -14.46 -12.60 -6.60
C THR A 76 -14.28 -11.08 -6.62
N ALA A 77 -14.00 -10.54 -7.82
CA ALA A 77 -13.95 -9.10 -8.04
C ALA A 77 -15.31 -8.39 -7.77
N GLU A 78 -16.42 -9.12 -7.68
CA GLU A 78 -17.76 -8.58 -7.39
C GLU A 78 -17.86 -8.00 -5.96
N SER A 79 -17.17 -8.60 -4.98
CA SER A 79 -17.17 -8.11 -3.59
C SER A 79 -16.41 -6.78 -3.40
N LEU A 80 -15.48 -6.47 -4.31
CA LEU A 80 -14.50 -5.40 -4.12
C LEU A 80 -15.09 -3.98 -4.02
N PRO A 81 -16.09 -3.56 -4.82
CA PRO A 81 -16.66 -2.22 -4.72
C PRO A 81 -17.27 -1.92 -3.34
N LYS A 82 -17.88 -2.91 -2.69
CA LYS A 82 -18.44 -2.72 -1.34
C LYS A 82 -17.37 -2.70 -0.27
N LEU A 83 -16.34 -3.54 -0.41
CA LEU A 83 -15.17 -3.46 0.45
C LEU A 83 -14.47 -2.10 0.35
N ALA A 84 -14.40 -1.52 -0.85
CA ALA A 84 -13.87 -0.18 -1.09
C ALA A 84 -14.59 0.89 -0.24
N GLN A 85 -15.91 0.78 -0.08
CA GLN A 85 -16.70 1.69 0.76
C GLN A 85 -16.33 1.56 2.25
N VAL A 86 -16.21 0.33 2.75
CA VAL A 86 -15.80 0.07 4.14
C VAL A 86 -14.40 0.61 4.41
N ILE A 87 -13.46 0.40 3.48
CA ILE A 87 -12.09 0.92 3.58
C ILE A 87 -12.10 2.46 3.59
N SER A 88 -12.89 3.09 2.72
CA SER A 88 -13.00 4.55 2.65
C SER A 88 -13.50 5.17 3.96
N LEU A 89 -14.41 4.49 4.66
CA LEU A 89 -14.86 4.92 6.00
C LEU A 89 -13.80 4.65 7.08
N SER A 90 -12.90 3.68 6.88
CA SER A 90 -11.96 3.20 7.90
C SER A 90 -10.52 3.69 7.71
N THR A 91 -10.29 4.68 6.84
CA THR A 91 -8.95 5.15 6.42
C THR A 91 -8.00 5.52 7.56
N GLY A 92 -8.53 6.07 8.66
CA GLY A 92 -7.74 6.49 9.82
C GLY A 92 -7.58 5.45 10.94
N TYR A 93 -8.06 4.23 10.72
CA TYR A 93 -8.17 3.19 11.77
C TYR A 93 -7.82 1.78 11.29
N LEU A 94 -8.03 1.47 10.01
CA LEU A 94 -7.79 0.13 9.47
C LEU A 94 -6.30 -0.20 9.52
N GLU A 95 -5.96 -1.26 10.26
CA GLU A 95 -4.59 -1.73 10.46
C GLU A 95 -4.29 -3.02 9.69
N ASP A 96 -5.30 -3.85 9.41
CA ASP A 96 -5.11 -5.20 8.86
C ASP A 96 -6.28 -5.57 7.94
N LEU A 97 -5.98 -5.87 6.68
CA LEU A 97 -6.92 -6.42 5.72
C LEU A 97 -6.34 -7.70 5.13
N ASP A 98 -7.08 -8.80 5.30
CA ASP A 98 -6.72 -10.10 4.75
C ASP A 98 -7.79 -10.60 3.78
N LEU A 99 -7.43 -10.65 2.50
CA LEU A 99 -8.24 -11.18 1.40
C LEU A 99 -7.59 -12.41 0.76
N SER A 100 -6.67 -13.06 1.47
CA SER A 100 -5.95 -14.23 0.92
C SER A 100 -6.84 -15.44 0.66
N ASP A 101 -6.37 -16.32 -0.22
CA ASP A 101 -7.02 -17.60 -0.55
C ASP A 101 -8.49 -17.41 -1.01
N ASN A 102 -8.75 -16.44 -1.89
CA ASN A 102 -10.05 -16.21 -2.54
C ASN A 102 -9.93 -16.42 -4.07
N GLN A 103 -10.97 -16.06 -4.82
CA GLN A 103 -11.05 -16.23 -6.28
C GLN A 103 -11.03 -14.88 -7.01
N ILE A 104 -10.21 -13.94 -6.52
CA ILE A 104 -10.11 -12.60 -7.11
C ILE A 104 -9.26 -12.71 -8.39
N GLU A 105 -9.94 -12.78 -9.53
CA GLU A 105 -9.37 -12.69 -10.88
C GLU A 105 -9.93 -11.46 -11.60
N ILE A 106 -9.08 -10.77 -12.40
CA ILE A 106 -9.47 -9.60 -13.19
C ILE A 106 -9.27 -9.91 -14.67
N SER A 107 -10.35 -10.07 -15.42
CA SER A 107 -10.39 -10.55 -16.80
C SER A 107 -11.12 -9.60 -17.76
N ASN A 108 -12.11 -8.84 -17.27
CA ASN A 108 -12.97 -7.97 -18.08
C ASN A 108 -13.02 -6.52 -17.58
N GLU A 109 -13.59 -5.60 -18.37
CA GLU A 109 -13.62 -4.17 -18.04
C GLU A 109 -14.39 -3.84 -16.74
N ASN A 110 -15.45 -4.59 -16.42
CA ASN A 110 -16.20 -4.39 -15.18
C ASN A 110 -15.34 -4.75 -13.96
N GLU A 111 -14.63 -5.88 -14.02
CA GLU A 111 -13.69 -6.30 -12.97
C GLU A 111 -12.51 -5.34 -12.86
N LYS A 112 -12.00 -4.81 -13.98
CA LYS A 112 -10.96 -3.78 -13.98
C LYS A 112 -11.42 -2.56 -13.19
N GLU A 113 -12.65 -2.11 -13.40
CA GLU A 113 -13.19 -0.95 -12.70
C GLU A 113 -13.39 -1.23 -11.21
N ASN A 114 -13.96 -2.38 -10.86
CA ASN A 114 -14.09 -2.83 -9.47
C ASN A 114 -12.73 -2.85 -8.75
N TRP A 115 -11.70 -3.37 -9.42
CA TRP A 115 -10.35 -3.43 -8.87
C TRP A 115 -9.72 -2.04 -8.71
N ARG A 116 -9.87 -1.15 -9.70
CA ARG A 116 -9.41 0.25 -9.59
C ARG A 116 -10.09 0.99 -8.45
N GLN A 117 -11.41 0.87 -8.34
CA GLN A 117 -12.19 1.49 -7.27
C GLN A 117 -11.72 0.99 -5.90
N PHE A 118 -11.52 -0.33 -5.78
CA PHE A 118 -11.02 -0.93 -4.55
C PHE A 118 -9.61 -0.47 -4.19
N LEU A 119 -8.66 -0.51 -5.13
CA LEU A 119 -7.30 -0.03 -4.88
C LEU A 119 -7.27 1.49 -4.59
N GLY A 120 -8.13 2.26 -5.23
CA GLY A 120 -8.28 3.70 -5.00
C GLY A 120 -8.77 4.04 -3.59
N SER A 121 -9.54 3.15 -2.94
CA SER A 121 -10.03 3.37 -1.57
C SER A 121 -8.93 3.45 -0.52
N PHE A 122 -7.75 2.87 -0.81
CA PHE A 122 -6.60 2.94 0.09
C PHE A 122 -5.91 4.30 0.09
N ARG A 123 -6.22 5.20 -0.85
CA ARG A 123 -5.49 6.47 -1.05
C ARG A 123 -5.25 7.24 0.25
N ASN A 124 -6.21 7.25 1.16
CA ASN A 124 -6.11 7.99 2.43
C ASN A 124 -5.81 7.09 3.64
N CYS A 125 -5.53 5.81 3.46
CA CYS A 125 -5.21 4.89 4.55
C CYS A 125 -3.81 5.17 5.10
N PHE A 126 -3.71 5.57 6.38
CA PHE A 126 -2.43 5.90 7.04
C PHE A 126 -2.13 5.03 8.27
N MET A 127 -3.02 4.08 8.62
CA MET A 127 -2.83 3.14 9.73
C MET A 127 -2.59 1.70 9.27
N LEU A 128 -2.66 1.43 7.97
CA LEU A 128 -2.64 0.08 7.41
C LEU A 128 -1.26 -0.55 7.55
N LYS A 129 -1.17 -1.58 8.38
CA LYS A 129 0.06 -2.32 8.68
C LYS A 129 0.21 -3.50 7.75
N ARG A 130 -0.90 -4.18 7.45
CA ARG A 130 -0.90 -5.41 6.66
C ARG A 130 -2.01 -5.39 5.62
N LEU A 131 -1.62 -5.71 4.40
CA LEU A 131 -2.53 -5.94 3.27
C LEU A 131 -2.13 -7.26 2.61
N ASN A 132 -3.05 -8.21 2.57
CA ASN A 132 -2.77 -9.56 2.08
C ASN A 132 -3.70 -9.95 0.93
N PHE A 133 -3.12 -10.17 -0.25
CA PHE A 133 -3.82 -10.70 -1.43
C PHE A 133 -3.33 -12.10 -1.83
N GLY A 134 -2.46 -12.74 -1.04
CA GLY A 134 -1.84 -14.00 -1.43
C GLY A 134 -2.85 -15.13 -1.70
N GLY A 135 -2.49 -16.10 -2.53
CA GLY A 135 -3.37 -17.24 -2.84
C GLY A 135 -4.57 -16.92 -3.73
N ASN A 136 -4.64 -15.73 -4.33
CA ASN A 136 -5.65 -15.39 -5.32
C ASN A 136 -5.13 -15.59 -6.76
N PRO A 137 -6.00 -15.92 -7.73
CA PRO A 137 -5.66 -15.97 -9.15
C PRO A 137 -5.55 -14.55 -9.77
N LEU A 138 -4.66 -13.72 -9.23
CA LEU A 138 -4.44 -12.37 -9.74
C LEU A 138 -3.80 -12.42 -11.13
N SER A 139 -4.57 -12.06 -12.15
CA SER A 139 -4.12 -11.99 -13.54
C SER A 139 -3.02 -10.93 -13.76
N THR A 140 -2.33 -10.99 -14.89
CA THR A 140 -1.35 -9.97 -15.31
C THR A 140 -1.92 -8.57 -15.29
N LEU A 141 -3.17 -8.45 -15.74
CA LEU A 141 -3.92 -7.20 -15.74
C LEU A 141 -4.18 -6.69 -14.32
N ALA A 142 -4.52 -7.58 -13.38
CA ALA A 142 -4.70 -7.22 -11.98
C ALA A 142 -3.40 -6.64 -11.38
N ILE A 143 -2.27 -7.28 -11.67
CA ILE A 143 -0.94 -6.84 -11.21
C ILE A 143 -0.51 -5.55 -11.91
N GLU A 144 -0.81 -5.37 -13.19
CA GLU A 144 -0.54 -4.12 -13.92
C GLU A 144 -1.30 -2.94 -13.30
N ILE A 145 -2.61 -3.08 -13.10
CA ILE A 145 -3.44 -2.05 -12.47
C ILE A 145 -2.93 -1.76 -11.05
N LEU A 146 -2.63 -2.81 -10.28
CA LEU A 146 -2.06 -2.68 -8.96
C LEU A 146 -0.74 -1.91 -9.00
N ALA A 147 0.19 -2.25 -9.88
CA ALA A 147 1.48 -1.58 -10.01
C ALA A 147 1.32 -0.11 -10.38
N LYS A 148 0.40 0.20 -11.29
CA LYS A 148 0.09 1.58 -11.67
C LYS A 148 -0.44 2.39 -10.48
N THR A 149 -1.51 1.93 -9.83
CA THR A 149 -2.10 2.60 -8.66
C THR A 149 -1.09 2.69 -7.51
N TYR A 150 -0.27 1.66 -7.34
CA TYR A 150 0.78 1.63 -6.34
C TYR A 150 1.82 2.73 -6.61
N ILE A 151 2.38 2.83 -7.82
CA ILE A 151 3.41 3.84 -8.15
C ILE A 151 2.86 5.26 -8.04
N GLU A 152 1.61 5.48 -8.44
CA GLU A 152 0.89 6.75 -8.33
C GLU A 152 0.53 7.12 -6.88
N SER A 153 0.54 6.14 -5.96
CA SER A 153 0.29 6.38 -4.54
C SER A 153 1.34 7.34 -3.98
N PRO A 154 0.93 8.40 -3.26
CA PRO A 154 1.85 9.33 -2.65
C PRO A 154 2.78 8.61 -1.66
N LEU A 155 4.03 9.06 -1.64
CA LEU A 155 4.99 8.75 -0.57
C LEU A 155 5.61 10.05 -0.12
N TYR A 156 5.62 10.27 1.20
CA TYR A 156 6.40 11.35 1.75
C TYR A 156 7.87 10.93 1.79
N VAL A 157 8.72 11.64 1.06
CA VAL A 157 10.17 11.51 1.18
C VAL A 157 10.62 12.81 1.82
N GLY A 158 10.96 12.79 3.12
CA GLY A 158 11.36 14.00 3.83
C GLY A 158 12.58 14.64 3.18
N THR A 159 12.38 15.71 2.43
CA THR A 159 13.44 16.44 1.71
C THR A 159 13.95 17.68 2.43
N ASP A 160 13.38 18.04 3.57
CA ASP A 160 13.81 19.28 4.24
C ASP A 160 14.83 18.95 5.32
N GLY A 161 16.07 19.37 5.06
CA GLY A 161 17.22 19.35 5.96
C GLY A 161 17.03 20.25 7.19
N GLY A 162 15.92 20.08 7.91
CA GLY A 162 15.71 20.56 9.25
C GLY A 162 15.94 19.40 10.20
N ASN A 163 16.79 19.64 11.20
CA ASN A 163 17.30 18.68 12.17
C ASN A 163 16.23 18.20 13.18
N ASP A 164 15.08 17.71 12.71
CA ASP A 164 13.93 17.30 13.55
C ASP A 164 13.89 15.78 13.84
N TRP A 165 14.95 15.05 13.46
CA TRP A 165 15.16 13.67 13.91
C TRP A 165 15.60 13.61 15.39
N SER A 166 16.06 14.73 15.96
CA SER A 166 16.55 14.79 17.34
C SER A 166 15.44 14.75 18.40
N ILE A 167 14.17 14.98 18.04
CA ILE A 167 13.04 14.98 18.98
C ILE A 167 12.41 13.58 19.15
N TYR A 168 12.58 12.67 18.18
CA TYR A 168 11.83 11.42 18.11
C TYR A 168 12.70 10.15 18.17
N SER A 169 13.76 10.15 18.97
CA SER A 169 14.41 8.91 19.39
C SER A 169 13.64 8.29 20.57
N PRO A 170 13.15 7.03 20.48
CA PRO A 170 12.39 6.35 21.55
C PRO A 170 13.17 6.11 22.86
N GLY A 171 14.41 6.59 22.96
CA GLY A 171 15.28 6.45 24.13
C GLY A 171 15.65 7.76 24.86
N SER A 172 15.29 8.94 24.35
CA SER A 172 15.85 10.22 24.87
C SER A 172 15.01 10.91 25.95
N VAL A 173 13.88 10.35 26.39
CA VAL A 173 13.00 10.97 27.40
C VAL A 173 13.31 10.51 28.83
N ARG A 174 14.34 9.67 29.05
CA ARG A 174 14.64 9.16 30.40
C ARG A 174 15.54 10.04 31.28
N ASP A 175 16.24 11.03 30.75
CA ASP A 175 17.18 11.83 31.56
C ASP A 175 16.96 13.34 31.44
N ARG A 176 15.80 13.85 31.88
CA ARG A 176 15.66 15.25 32.33
C ARG A 176 14.61 15.36 33.43
N VAL A 177 14.92 14.79 34.60
CA VAL A 177 14.25 15.15 35.86
C VAL A 177 15.32 15.55 36.86
N HIS A 178 15.86 16.75 36.69
CA HIS A 178 16.33 17.58 37.79
C HIS A 178 16.38 19.02 37.26
N GLU A 179 15.37 19.82 37.60
CA GLU A 179 15.53 21.04 38.40
C GLU A 179 14.21 21.84 38.49
N LYS A 180 13.68 21.89 39.72
CA LYS A 180 12.81 22.89 40.40
C LYS A 180 11.78 23.67 39.56
N GLN A 181 10.47 23.39 39.64
CA GLN A 181 9.50 23.65 40.74
C GLN A 181 9.00 25.12 40.81
N MET A 182 7.66 25.24 40.82
CA MET A 182 6.79 26.37 41.21
C MET A 182 6.09 27.15 40.08
N ALA A 183 4.90 26.67 39.67
CA ALA A 183 3.66 27.45 39.73
C ALA A 183 2.45 26.56 39.40
N SER A 184 1.36 26.83 40.10
CA SER A 184 0.02 26.24 40.03
C SER A 184 -0.56 26.20 38.61
N GLN A 185 -1.16 25.07 38.20
CA GLN A 185 -2.57 25.02 37.73
C GLN A 185 -3.01 23.60 37.36
N THR A 186 -3.94 23.09 38.15
CA THR A 186 -4.78 21.92 37.86
C THR A 186 -5.69 22.22 36.66
N GLY A 187 -5.19 21.95 35.45
CA GLY A 187 -5.93 22.11 34.18
C GLY A 187 -5.17 21.59 32.95
N GLU A 188 -3.84 21.58 32.97
CA GLU A 188 -3.01 21.37 31.77
C GLU A 188 -2.71 19.91 31.41
N MET A 189 -2.96 18.96 32.31
CA MET A 189 -2.59 17.55 32.09
C MET A 189 -3.42 16.88 30.99
N HIS A 190 -4.64 17.37 30.73
CA HIS A 190 -5.52 16.84 29.68
C HIS A 190 -5.26 17.47 28.30
N GLU A 191 -4.81 18.73 28.26
CA GLU A 191 -4.51 19.46 27.01
C GLU A 191 -3.20 18.95 26.38
N SER A 192 -2.16 18.77 27.20
CA SER A 192 -0.86 18.25 26.76
C SER A 192 -0.95 16.85 26.13
N GLY A 193 -1.80 15.97 26.71
CA GLY A 193 -2.04 14.63 26.16
C GLY A 193 -2.80 14.62 24.84
N LYS A 194 -3.76 15.54 24.66
CA LYS A 194 -4.51 15.69 23.39
C LYS A 194 -3.61 16.24 22.28
N ILE A 195 -2.77 17.23 22.60
CA ILE A 195 -1.80 17.81 21.66
C ILE A 195 -0.80 16.75 21.19
N LYS A 196 -0.27 15.93 22.12
CA LYS A 196 0.64 14.83 21.78
C LYS A 196 -0.01 13.80 20.85
N LEU A 197 -1.24 13.38 21.14
CA LEU A 197 -1.98 12.43 20.31
C LEU A 197 -2.30 12.99 18.91
N ALA A 198 -2.64 14.28 18.83
CA ALA A 198 -2.88 14.96 17.55
C ALA A 198 -1.60 15.06 16.71
N MET A 199 -0.46 15.40 17.33
CA MET A 199 0.84 15.43 16.67
C MET A 199 1.29 14.04 16.18
N GLU A 200 1.08 12.98 16.98
CA GLU A 200 1.35 11.61 16.58
C GLU A 200 0.50 11.18 15.37
N ARG A 201 -0.81 11.50 15.37
CA ARG A 201 -1.67 11.18 14.22
C ARG A 201 -1.25 11.96 12.98
N GLU A 202 -0.86 13.22 13.10
CA GLU A 202 -0.39 14.00 11.95
C GLU A 202 0.93 13.45 11.39
N HIS A 203 1.84 12.99 12.26
CA HIS A 203 3.04 12.27 11.83
C HIS A 203 2.71 11.01 11.03
N PHE A 204 1.76 10.19 11.51
CA PHE A 204 1.33 8.99 10.78
C PHE A 204 0.68 9.31 9.43
N ARG A 205 -0.10 10.39 9.33
CA ARG A 205 -0.73 10.84 8.08
C ARG A 205 0.26 11.24 6.99
N ARG A 206 1.53 11.52 7.33
CA ARG A 206 2.59 11.80 6.35
C ARG A 206 2.79 10.64 5.38
N GLN A 207 2.59 9.39 5.82
CA GLN A 207 2.58 8.24 4.93
C GLN A 207 1.18 7.66 4.81
N HIS A 208 0.65 7.61 3.60
CA HIS A 208 -0.67 7.04 3.34
C HIS A 208 -0.70 6.34 1.97
N GLY A 209 -1.76 5.58 1.73
CA GLY A 209 -1.91 4.85 0.48
C GLY A 209 -1.27 3.47 0.50
N LEU A 210 -1.16 2.84 -0.68
CA LEU A 210 -0.67 1.47 -0.80
C LEU A 210 0.84 1.36 -0.51
N ARG A 211 1.61 2.42 -0.79
CA ARG A 211 3.06 2.44 -0.56
C ARG A 211 3.45 2.62 0.91
N SER A 212 2.52 3.02 1.77
CA SER A 212 2.79 3.15 3.21
C SER A 212 2.73 1.81 3.95
N VAL A 213 2.24 0.74 3.31
CA VAL A 213 1.99 -0.56 3.95
C VAL A 213 3.29 -1.35 4.15
N PRO A 214 3.71 -1.66 5.40
CA PRO A 214 4.96 -2.36 5.69
C PRO A 214 4.92 -3.89 5.48
N TYR A 215 3.73 -4.48 5.43
CA TYR A 215 3.51 -5.90 5.15
C TYR A 215 2.50 -6.04 4.02
N PHE A 216 2.96 -5.84 2.78
CA PHE A 216 2.15 -6.02 1.59
C PHE A 216 2.43 -7.42 1.00
N ILE A 217 1.49 -8.34 1.17
CA ILE A 217 1.67 -9.77 0.83
C ILE A 217 1.07 -10.08 -0.55
N LEU A 218 1.94 -10.55 -1.44
CA LEU A 218 1.69 -10.98 -2.83
C LEU A 218 2.36 -12.36 -3.08
N SER A 219 2.14 -13.30 -2.16
CA SER A 219 2.69 -14.67 -2.19
C SER A 219 1.65 -15.69 -2.66
N ASN A 220 2.10 -16.86 -3.10
CA ASN A 220 1.24 -17.94 -3.64
C ASN A 220 0.32 -17.44 -4.78
N LEU A 221 0.89 -16.66 -5.68
CA LEU A 221 0.27 -16.15 -6.88
C LEU A 221 0.84 -16.87 -8.10
N GLU A 222 -0.01 -17.17 -9.07
CA GLU A 222 0.39 -17.72 -10.36
C GLU A 222 0.64 -16.58 -11.35
N LEU A 223 1.83 -15.95 -11.27
CA LEU A 223 2.15 -14.80 -12.12
C LEU A 223 2.83 -15.20 -13.43
N THR A 224 2.42 -14.57 -14.53
CA THR A 224 3.15 -14.61 -15.82
C THR A 224 4.40 -13.71 -15.79
N ARG A 225 5.25 -13.78 -16.81
CA ARG A 225 6.43 -12.91 -16.87
C ARG A 225 6.05 -11.45 -17.05
N ALA A 226 4.98 -11.15 -17.80
CA ALA A 226 4.46 -9.80 -17.90
C ALA A 226 4.02 -9.25 -16.54
N ALA A 227 3.35 -10.06 -15.72
CA ALA A 227 2.98 -9.66 -14.35
C ALA A 227 4.23 -9.41 -13.48
N ILE A 228 5.28 -10.23 -13.63
CA ILE A 228 6.54 -10.09 -12.89
C ILE A 228 7.28 -8.79 -13.26
N VAL A 229 7.22 -8.33 -14.51
CA VAL A 229 7.76 -7.03 -14.93
C VAL A 229 7.11 -5.89 -14.13
N HIS A 230 5.77 -5.92 -14.02
CA HIS A 230 5.01 -4.92 -13.24
C HIS A 230 5.30 -5.03 -11.75
N LEU A 231 5.31 -6.24 -11.18
CA LEU A 231 5.66 -6.47 -9.78
C LEU A 231 7.08 -5.99 -9.46
N SER A 232 8.05 -6.21 -10.35
CA SER A 232 9.42 -5.72 -10.16
C SER A 232 9.47 -4.20 -10.00
N SER A 233 8.63 -3.45 -10.72
CA SER A 233 8.58 -2.00 -10.58
C SER A 233 8.08 -1.55 -9.20
N MET A 234 7.08 -2.24 -8.65
CA MET A 234 6.58 -2.00 -7.30
C MET A 234 7.66 -2.30 -6.25
N VAL A 235 8.32 -3.46 -6.38
CA VAL A 235 9.38 -3.91 -5.46
C VAL A 235 10.53 -2.91 -5.45
N SER A 236 10.99 -2.45 -6.62
CA SER A 236 12.07 -1.46 -6.73
C SER A 236 11.68 -0.08 -6.17
N ALA A 237 10.39 0.29 -6.20
CA ALA A 237 9.90 1.57 -5.72
C ALA A 237 9.51 1.59 -4.24
N GLN A 238 9.54 0.43 -3.58
CA GLN A 238 9.08 0.27 -2.19
C GLN A 238 10.14 0.72 -1.18
N MET A 239 9.71 1.31 -0.07
CA MET A 239 10.57 1.62 1.08
C MET A 239 10.73 0.39 2.00
N SER A 240 11.78 0.36 2.81
CA SER A 240 11.97 -0.73 3.76
C SER A 240 10.85 -0.77 4.81
N ARG A 241 10.46 -1.98 5.26
CA ARG A 241 9.49 -2.20 6.35
C ARG A 241 9.91 -1.47 7.62
N ALA A 242 11.21 -1.41 7.92
CA ALA A 242 11.71 -0.68 9.07
C ALA A 242 11.41 0.83 8.98
N TYR A 243 11.60 1.43 7.80
CA TYR A 243 11.27 2.83 7.54
C TYR A 243 9.76 3.07 7.61
N LEU A 244 8.96 2.25 6.93
CA LEU A 244 7.50 2.44 6.92
C LEU A 244 6.87 2.31 8.32
N ARG A 245 7.43 1.45 9.18
CA ARG A 245 6.97 1.29 10.57
C ARG A 245 7.19 2.52 11.45
N THR A 246 8.08 3.45 11.11
CA THR A 246 8.25 4.69 11.89
C THR A 246 7.07 5.64 11.76
N PHE A 247 6.20 5.40 10.77
CA PHE A 247 4.96 6.14 10.52
C PHE A 247 3.71 5.39 10.99
N LEU A 248 3.87 4.42 11.89
CA LEU A 248 2.76 3.66 12.46
C LEU A 248 2.91 3.59 13.98
N PRO A 249 1.79 3.44 14.72
CA PRO A 249 1.84 3.24 16.16
C PRO A 249 2.66 2.00 16.54
N ASP A 250 3.47 2.13 17.59
CA ASP A 250 4.23 1.02 18.16
C ASP A 250 3.28 -0.09 18.60
N THR A 251 3.27 -1.15 17.80
CA THR A 251 2.40 -2.31 17.99
C THR A 251 3.19 -3.58 17.76
N LYS A 252 2.65 -4.69 18.28
CA LYS A 252 3.27 -6.00 18.11
C LYS A 252 3.54 -6.24 16.61
N PRO A 253 4.77 -6.64 16.24
CA PRO A 253 5.10 -6.87 14.85
C PRO A 253 4.22 -7.99 14.28
N VAL A 254 3.90 -7.88 12.99
CA VAL A 254 3.25 -8.97 12.26
C VAL A 254 4.24 -10.15 12.23
N VAL A 255 3.79 -11.31 12.71
CA VAL A 255 4.59 -12.53 12.72
C VAL A 255 4.55 -13.15 11.33
N LEU A 256 5.70 -13.17 10.65
CA LEU A 256 5.88 -13.89 9.40
C LEU A 256 6.47 -15.28 9.71
N THR A 257 5.69 -16.32 9.47
CA THR A 257 6.06 -17.71 9.76
C THR A 257 7.11 -18.24 8.79
N ASP A 258 6.99 -17.86 7.51
CA ASP A 258 7.89 -18.27 6.44
C ASP A 258 9.21 -17.46 6.43
N GLU A 259 10.34 -18.15 6.28
CA GLU A 259 11.67 -17.54 6.27
C GLU A 259 11.96 -16.72 5.00
N ALA A 260 11.51 -17.21 3.85
CA ALA A 260 11.62 -16.48 2.59
C ALA A 260 10.79 -15.18 2.63
N ALA A 261 9.62 -15.20 3.28
CA ALA A 261 8.83 -14.00 3.54
C ALA A 261 9.54 -12.99 4.46
N ARG A 262 10.34 -13.47 5.43
CA ARG A 262 11.15 -12.58 6.30
C ARG A 262 12.24 -11.85 5.52
N ASN A 263 12.79 -12.47 4.49
CA ASN A 263 13.82 -11.88 3.62
C ASN A 263 13.26 -10.81 2.67
N CYS A 264 11.94 -10.70 2.53
CA CYS A 264 11.31 -9.61 1.82
C CYS A 264 11.32 -8.33 2.66
N HIS A 265 11.65 -7.19 2.04
CA HIS A 265 11.82 -5.92 2.75
C HIS A 265 10.51 -5.22 3.11
N SER A 266 9.42 -5.41 2.36
CA SER A 266 8.08 -4.87 2.68
C SER A 266 7.00 -5.53 1.82
N ILE A 267 7.17 -5.50 0.48
CA ILE A 267 6.39 -6.35 -0.44
C ILE A 267 6.91 -7.79 -0.31
N ILE A 268 6.05 -8.68 0.18
CA ILE A 268 6.31 -10.09 0.42
C ILE A 268 5.80 -10.87 -0.79
N TRP A 269 6.71 -11.20 -1.71
CA TRP A 269 6.42 -11.95 -2.94
C TRP A 269 6.90 -13.41 -2.86
N LEU A 270 7.32 -13.89 -1.70
CA LEU A 270 7.67 -15.30 -1.49
C LEU A 270 6.73 -15.92 -0.45
N PRO A 271 6.41 -17.23 -0.58
CA PRO A 271 6.77 -18.11 -1.68
C PRO A 271 5.96 -17.81 -2.96
N ASN A 272 6.57 -18.04 -4.12
CA ASN A 272 5.90 -18.06 -5.44
C ASN A 272 6.63 -19.07 -6.33
N GLN A 273 6.00 -20.21 -6.58
CA GLN A 273 6.65 -21.36 -7.22
C GLN A 273 6.68 -21.28 -8.74
N SER A 274 5.74 -20.54 -9.34
CA SER A 274 5.61 -20.42 -10.80
C SER A 274 6.74 -19.64 -11.48
N PHE A 275 7.64 -19.01 -10.71
CA PHE A 275 8.66 -18.13 -11.28
C PHE A 275 9.83 -18.93 -11.85
N ASP A 276 10.14 -18.68 -13.13
CA ASP A 276 11.39 -19.13 -13.73
C ASP A 276 12.62 -18.46 -13.07
N SER A 277 13.82 -19.02 -13.32
CA SER A 277 15.07 -18.53 -12.72
C SER A 277 15.32 -17.04 -12.98
N ARG A 278 15.13 -16.55 -14.21
CA ARG A 278 15.41 -15.16 -14.57
C ARG A 278 14.40 -14.20 -13.94
N SER A 279 13.13 -14.60 -13.93
CA SER A 279 12.05 -13.86 -13.27
C SER A 279 12.28 -13.74 -11.77
N ARG A 280 12.76 -14.81 -11.13
CA ARG A 280 13.15 -14.81 -9.71
C ARG A 280 14.39 -13.94 -9.45
N GLU A 281 15.41 -14.03 -10.30
CA GLU A 281 16.61 -13.18 -10.24
C GLU A 281 16.26 -11.70 -10.38
N LEU A 282 15.33 -11.34 -11.27
CA LEU A 282 14.84 -9.97 -11.43
C LEU A 282 14.25 -9.42 -10.12
N LEU A 283 13.36 -10.18 -9.48
CA LEU A 283 12.72 -9.76 -8.22
C LEU A 283 13.71 -9.71 -7.05
N HIS A 284 14.68 -10.63 -6.97
CA HIS A 284 15.76 -10.52 -6.00
C HIS A 284 16.62 -9.28 -6.23
N CYS A 285 16.96 -8.98 -7.49
CA CYS A 285 17.71 -7.78 -7.85
C CYS A 285 16.93 -6.50 -7.50
N ALA A 286 15.63 -6.46 -7.78
CA ALA A 286 14.73 -5.39 -7.40
C ALA A 286 14.67 -5.21 -5.87
N THR A 287 14.57 -6.32 -5.13
CA THR A 287 14.54 -6.32 -3.66
C THR A 287 15.84 -5.75 -3.08
N ALA A 288 16.99 -6.05 -3.68
CA ALA A 288 18.29 -5.54 -3.27
C ALA A 288 18.50 -4.04 -3.60
N MET A 289 17.66 -3.44 -4.46
CA MET A 289 17.71 -1.99 -4.70
C MET A 289 17.12 -1.18 -3.53
N VAL A 290 16.17 -1.75 -2.78
CA VAL A 290 15.48 -1.10 -1.65
C VAL A 290 16.42 -0.88 -0.45
N THR A 291 17.51 -1.64 -0.35
CA THR A 291 18.49 -1.53 0.76
C THR A 291 19.44 -0.33 0.63
N LEU A 292 19.35 0.46 -0.45
CA LEU A 292 20.19 1.64 -0.63
C LEU A 292 19.53 2.87 0.04
N PRO A 293 20.26 3.71 0.79
CA PRO A 293 19.71 4.89 1.44
C PRO A 293 18.95 5.80 0.46
N PRO A 294 17.86 6.47 0.90
CA PRO A 294 17.03 7.34 0.06
C PRO A 294 17.79 8.39 -0.76
N ALA A 295 18.96 8.83 -0.27
CA ALA A 295 19.85 9.77 -0.95
C ALA A 295 20.35 9.29 -2.33
N MET A 296 20.25 7.99 -2.66
CA MET A 296 20.66 7.44 -3.96
C MET A 296 19.50 7.29 -4.96
N LEU A 297 18.24 7.39 -4.53
CA LEU A 297 17.06 7.14 -5.38
C LEU A 297 16.69 8.34 -6.28
N GLN A 298 17.19 9.54 -6.00
CA GLN A 298 16.87 10.76 -6.76
C GLN A 298 17.67 10.95 -8.07
N GLY A 299 18.66 10.11 -8.37
CA GLY A 299 19.59 10.36 -9.47
C GLY A 299 19.13 9.97 -10.89
N ASN A 300 18.15 9.08 -11.07
CA ASN A 300 18.11 8.27 -12.31
C ASN A 300 16.79 8.23 -13.10
N ILE A 301 15.83 9.14 -12.86
CA ILE A 301 14.67 9.27 -13.77
C ILE A 301 14.97 10.19 -14.98
N ARG A 302 16.12 10.89 -15.01
CA ARG A 302 16.46 11.84 -16.09
C ARG A 302 17.56 11.41 -17.07
N THR A 303 18.14 10.23 -16.95
CA THR A 303 19.29 9.81 -17.79
C THR A 303 18.93 8.70 -18.77
N LEU A 304 17.98 8.98 -19.67
CA LEU A 304 17.83 8.27 -20.94
C LEU A 304 18.35 9.08 -22.14
N GLN A 305 19.07 10.18 -21.90
CA GLN A 305 19.70 10.96 -22.96
C GLN A 305 21.11 11.41 -22.55
N THR A 306 22.10 10.72 -23.11
CA THR A 306 23.44 11.19 -23.57
C THR A 306 24.52 10.12 -23.34
N PRO A 307 25.37 9.82 -24.34
CA PRO A 307 26.51 8.95 -24.16
C PRO A 307 27.73 9.80 -23.78
N ARG A 308 28.35 9.57 -22.60
CA ARG A 308 29.75 9.97 -22.45
C ARG A 308 30.59 9.20 -21.42
N ALA A 309 31.75 8.80 -21.95
CA ALA A 309 33.08 8.59 -21.37
C ALA A 309 33.29 7.48 -20.32
N ARG A 310 34.04 6.46 -20.77
CA ARG A 310 34.68 5.39 -19.98
C ARG A 310 35.68 5.97 -18.96
N SER A 311 35.48 5.65 -17.69
CA SER A 311 36.58 5.50 -16.72
C SER A 311 36.79 4.02 -16.45
N LYS A 312 38.01 3.55 -16.72
CA LYS A 312 38.44 2.16 -16.52
C LYS A 312 38.72 1.93 -15.03
N SER A 313 37.91 1.09 -14.40
CA SER A 313 38.22 0.46 -13.12
C SER A 313 37.94 -1.04 -13.27
N LEU A 314 38.99 -1.84 -13.10
CA LEU A 314 39.03 -3.28 -13.23
C LEU A 314 38.51 -3.95 -11.94
N VAL A 315 37.20 -4.00 -11.75
CA VAL A 315 36.49 -5.05 -10.98
C VAL A 315 35.03 -5.09 -11.50
N PRO A 316 34.52 -6.20 -12.06
CA PRO A 316 33.11 -6.27 -12.47
C PRO A 316 32.22 -6.55 -11.25
N LYS A 317 32.10 -5.60 -10.33
CA LYS A 317 30.92 -5.54 -9.46
C LYS A 317 29.85 -4.79 -10.24
N MET A 318 29.02 -5.53 -10.99
CA MET A 318 27.84 -4.93 -11.63
C MET A 318 27.04 -4.19 -10.56
N ARG A 319 26.85 -2.88 -10.76
CA ARG A 319 25.97 -2.09 -9.90
C ARG A 319 24.58 -2.74 -9.96
N PRO A 320 23.86 -2.90 -8.83
CA PRO A 320 22.55 -3.56 -8.79
C PRO A 320 21.59 -3.02 -9.85
N HIS A 321 21.65 -1.73 -10.15
CA HIS A 321 20.81 -1.07 -11.16
C HIS A 321 21.13 -1.52 -12.60
N GLY A 322 22.40 -1.80 -12.91
CA GLY A 322 22.79 -2.29 -14.23
C GLY A 322 22.38 -3.74 -14.45
N ALA A 323 22.50 -4.57 -13.41
CA ALA A 323 22.01 -5.95 -13.42
C ALA A 323 20.49 -6.02 -13.53
N HIS A 324 19.78 -5.21 -12.72
CA HIS A 324 18.32 -5.10 -12.75
C HIS A 324 17.83 -4.69 -14.15
N GLY A 325 18.41 -3.63 -14.74
CA GLY A 325 18.01 -3.19 -16.08
C GLY A 325 18.25 -4.23 -17.18
N HIS A 326 19.32 -5.01 -17.10
CA HIS A 326 19.58 -6.10 -18.04
C HIS A 326 18.58 -7.25 -17.87
N LEU A 327 18.35 -7.69 -16.62
CA LEU A 327 17.37 -8.72 -16.29
C LEU A 327 15.96 -8.30 -16.71
N LEU A 328 15.58 -7.05 -16.41
CA LEU A 328 14.28 -6.48 -16.79
C LEU A 328 14.08 -6.53 -18.30
N LYS A 329 15.07 -6.08 -19.08
CA LYS A 329 15.02 -6.15 -20.55
C LYS A 329 14.88 -7.59 -21.04
N THR A 330 15.60 -8.52 -20.41
CA THR A 330 15.59 -9.93 -20.78
C THR A 330 14.20 -10.54 -20.52
N VAL A 331 13.68 -10.40 -19.31
CA VAL A 331 12.36 -10.92 -18.91
C VAL A 331 11.25 -10.27 -19.74
N LEU A 332 11.32 -8.95 -19.96
CA LEU A 332 10.38 -8.23 -20.83
C LEU A 332 10.42 -8.74 -22.27
N SER A 333 11.62 -8.94 -22.83
CA SER A 333 11.77 -9.46 -24.20
C SER A 333 11.16 -10.86 -24.32
N THR A 334 11.39 -11.73 -23.33
CA THR A 334 10.80 -13.07 -23.30
C THR A 334 9.29 -13.01 -23.16
N ALA A 335 8.76 -12.15 -22.28
CA ALA A 335 7.32 -11.96 -22.12
C ALA A 335 6.67 -11.45 -23.42
N LEU A 336 7.29 -10.49 -24.12
CA LEU A 336 6.79 -10.01 -25.41
C LEU A 336 6.82 -11.08 -26.52
N GLN A 337 7.79 -12.00 -26.46
CA GLN A 337 7.90 -13.09 -27.43
C GLN A 337 6.90 -14.23 -27.17
N GLU A 338 6.70 -14.60 -25.91
CA GLU A 338 5.87 -15.76 -25.54
C GLU A 338 4.42 -15.39 -25.23
N GLU A 339 4.18 -14.26 -24.55
CA GLU A 339 2.85 -13.80 -24.13
C GLU A 339 2.28 -12.73 -25.08
N GLY A 340 3.15 -12.09 -25.87
CA GLY A 340 2.77 -11.04 -26.81
C GLY A 340 2.54 -9.66 -26.17
N PRO A 341 2.39 -8.59 -26.98
CA PRO A 341 2.09 -7.26 -26.46
C PRO A 341 0.70 -7.18 -25.81
N GLY A 342 -0.21 -8.08 -26.21
CA GLY A 342 -1.58 -8.21 -25.68
C GLY A 342 -1.66 -8.63 -24.21
N ALA A 343 -0.57 -9.14 -23.63
CA ALA A 343 -0.52 -9.55 -22.24
C ALA A 343 -0.64 -8.37 -21.25
N SER A 344 -0.45 -7.13 -21.70
CA SER A 344 -0.49 -5.92 -20.89
C SER A 344 -1.17 -4.78 -21.65
N ASP A 345 -2.13 -4.12 -20.99
CA ASP A 345 -2.84 -2.97 -21.56
C ASP A 345 -1.85 -1.81 -21.83
N LEU A 346 -0.89 -1.61 -20.93
CA LEU A 346 0.19 -0.65 -21.06
C LEU A 346 1.06 -0.92 -22.29
N TRP A 347 1.42 -2.18 -22.53
CA TRP A 347 2.25 -2.55 -23.68
C TRP A 347 1.48 -2.38 -24.98
N MET A 348 0.22 -2.84 -25.03
CA MET A 348 -0.68 -2.61 -26.17
C MET A 348 -0.83 -1.12 -26.48
N THR A 349 -1.03 -0.29 -25.45
CA THR A 349 -1.16 1.16 -25.60
C THR A 349 0.15 1.76 -26.13
N SER A 350 1.29 1.32 -25.60
CA SER A 350 2.61 1.77 -26.06
C SER A 350 2.85 1.42 -27.53
N CYS A 351 2.49 0.22 -27.97
CA CYS A 351 2.56 -0.19 -29.37
C CYS A 351 1.64 0.65 -30.27
N LYS A 352 0.39 0.92 -29.84
CA LYS A 352 -0.54 1.80 -30.57
C LYS A 352 0.03 3.21 -30.72
N MET A 353 0.62 3.76 -29.66
CA MET A 353 1.26 5.08 -29.67
C MET A 353 2.47 5.13 -30.60
N LEU A 354 3.31 4.08 -30.61
CA LEU A 354 4.43 3.97 -31.55
C LEU A 354 3.96 3.91 -33.01
N LYS A 355 2.90 3.15 -33.28
CA LYS A 355 2.28 3.08 -34.62
C LYS A 355 1.75 4.45 -35.06
N LEU A 356 1.03 5.16 -34.19
CA LEU A 356 0.56 6.52 -34.46
C LEU A 356 1.73 7.47 -34.73
N ARG A 357 2.79 7.42 -33.93
CA ARG A 357 4.00 8.21 -34.15
C ARG A 357 4.63 7.93 -35.52
N THR A 358 4.75 6.66 -35.93
CA THR A 358 5.31 6.34 -37.24
C THR A 358 4.45 6.87 -38.38
N LEU A 359 3.13 6.87 -38.24
CA LEU A 359 2.22 7.45 -39.24
C LEU A 359 2.39 8.97 -39.33
N LEU A 360 2.43 9.66 -38.18
CA LEU A 360 2.60 11.11 -38.12
C LEU A 360 3.96 11.59 -38.61
N LEU A 361 5.03 10.80 -38.44
CA LEU A 361 6.38 11.16 -38.87
C LEU A 361 6.71 10.73 -40.30
N ASN A 362 5.93 9.80 -40.88
CA ASN A 362 6.11 9.33 -42.25
C ASN A 362 5.08 9.92 -43.22
N GLU A 363 4.33 10.97 -42.85
CA GLU A 363 3.57 11.72 -43.86
C GLU A 363 4.56 12.30 -44.87
N PRO A 364 4.50 11.91 -46.17
CA PRO A 364 5.30 12.55 -47.18
C PRO A 364 4.86 14.00 -47.22
N SER A 365 5.82 14.93 -47.03
CA SER A 365 5.60 16.32 -47.38
C SER A 365 5.07 16.32 -48.81
N GLN A 366 3.80 16.68 -49.00
CA GLN A 366 3.31 17.06 -50.31
C GLN A 366 4.10 18.31 -50.69
N VAL A 367 5.25 18.07 -51.31
CA VAL A 367 5.94 19.04 -52.15
C VAL A 367 4.99 19.24 -53.32
N VAL A 368 4.11 20.24 -53.20
CA VAL A 368 3.49 20.87 -54.36
C VAL A 368 4.61 21.60 -55.08
N SER A 369 5.38 20.86 -55.87
CA SER A 369 6.16 21.41 -56.97
C SER A 369 5.24 21.47 -58.18
N GLU A 370 4.37 22.47 -58.23
CA GLU A 370 3.84 22.95 -59.50
C GLU A 370 4.95 23.76 -60.17
N ASN A 371 5.82 23.07 -60.91
CA ASN A 371 6.58 23.70 -61.98
C ASN A 371 5.83 23.50 -63.28
N SER A 372 5.28 24.61 -63.78
CA SER A 372 5.34 25.07 -65.17
C SER A 372 5.15 24.05 -66.29
N GLN A 373 4.01 24.14 -66.98
CA GLN A 373 3.94 24.04 -68.45
C GLN A 373 2.57 24.56 -68.95
N THR A 374 2.53 25.84 -69.33
CA THR A 374 2.27 26.32 -70.70
C THR A 374 2.62 27.80 -70.79
#